data_AF-A0A1B6DHN5-F1
#
_entry.id   AF-A0A1B6DHN5-F1
#
_cell.length_a   1.000
_cell.length_b   1.000
_cell.length_c   1.000
_cell.angle_alpha   90.00
_cell.angle_beta   90.00
_cell.angle_gamma   90.00
#
_symmetry.space_group_name_H-M   'P 1'
#
loop_
_entity.id
_entity.type
_entity.pdbx_description
1 polymer ?
#
loop_
_entity_poly.entity_id
_entity_poly.type
_entity_poly.pdbx_seq_one_letter_code
_entity_poly.pdbx_strand_id
1 'polypeptide(L)'
;MDSTEVPKELFEKKQKQRAALRAEYWKQITNPHRHGTGEGGFLFDPAIQRYMSHKVAMYNYFKPTPKTSFWGFLVFILPLGGMMYYFKTSRVRSNLTTKNTYIYSIIKIKERKT
;
A
#
# COMPACT_ATOMS: atom_id res chain seq x y z
N MET A 1 5.49 -24.88 10.05
CA MET A 1 6.77 -25.11 9.35
C MET A 1 7.84 -24.97 10.39
N ASP A 2 8.06 -26.05 11.13
CA ASP A 2 9.12 -26.14 12.12
C ASP A 2 10.47 -26.06 11.39
N SER A 3 11.42 -25.30 11.91
CA SER A 3 12.72 -25.05 11.25
C SER A 3 13.63 -26.28 11.16
N THR A 4 13.15 -27.42 11.64
CA THR A 4 13.91 -28.61 12.02
C THR A 4 14.14 -29.59 10.87
N GLU A 5 13.41 -29.49 9.75
CA GLU A 5 13.45 -30.50 8.69
C GLU A 5 13.66 -29.94 7.28
N VAL A 6 14.26 -28.74 7.13
CA VAL A 6 14.60 -28.28 5.77
C VAL A 6 15.62 -29.28 5.19
N PRO A 7 15.33 -29.93 4.04
CA PRO A 7 16.25 -30.88 3.44
C PRO A 7 17.61 -30.23 3.26
N LYS A 8 18.65 -30.84 3.84
CA LYS A 8 20.04 -30.35 3.78
C LYS A 8 20.45 -29.97 2.36
N GLU A 9 20.01 -30.75 1.38
CA GLU A 9 20.23 -30.49 -0.04
C GLU A 9 19.65 -29.15 -0.54
N LEU A 10 18.46 -28.76 -0.09
CA LEU A 10 17.84 -27.48 -0.48
C LEU A 10 18.61 -26.30 0.12
N PHE A 11 19.12 -26.45 1.34
CA PHE A 11 19.96 -25.44 1.96
C PHE A 11 21.26 -25.28 1.18
N GLU A 12 21.95 -26.38 0.88
CA GLU A 12 23.18 -26.37 0.08
C GLU A 12 22.98 -25.76 -1.31
N LYS A 13 21.88 -26.12 -2.00
CA LYS A 13 21.52 -25.53 -3.30
C LYS A 13 21.34 -24.00 -3.20
N LYS A 14 20.62 -23.51 -2.19
CA LYS A 14 20.43 -22.07 -1.98
C LYS A 14 21.74 -21.35 -1.64
N GLN A 15 22.59 -21.95 -0.81
CA GLN A 15 23.89 -21.37 -0.48
C GLN A 15 24.81 -21.31 -1.70
N LYS A 16 24.83 -22.36 -2.53
CA LYS A 16 25.57 -22.37 -3.79
C LYS A 16 25.09 -21.26 -4.74
N GLN A 17 23.78 -21.07 -4.89
CA GLN A 17 23.21 -19.98 -5.69
C GLN A 17 23.62 -18.60 -5.16
N ARG A 18 23.53 -18.38 -3.84
CA ARG A 18 23.95 -17.12 -3.21
C ARG A 18 25.44 -16.84 -3.39
N ALA A 19 26.27 -17.87 -3.24
CA ALA A 19 27.71 -17.75 -3.43
C ALA A 19 28.07 -17.39 -4.88
N ALA A 20 27.41 -18.00 -5.86
CA ALA A 20 27.60 -17.69 -7.27
C ALA A 20 27.22 -16.24 -7.60
N LEU A 21 26.03 -15.79 -7.21
CA LEU A 21 25.57 -14.41 -7.44
C LEU A 21 26.47 -13.37 -6.75
N ARG A 22 26.94 -13.68 -5.53
CA ARG A 22 27.88 -12.82 -4.81
C ARG A 22 29.23 -12.74 -5.52
N ALA A 23 29.73 -13.85 -6.05
CA ALA A 23 30.98 -13.87 -6.80
C ALA A 23 30.89 -13.04 -8.09
N GLU A 24 29.77 -13.13 -8.81
CA GLU A 24 29.49 -12.27 -9.97
C GLU A 24 29.45 -10.79 -9.61
N TYR A 25 28.74 -10.44 -8.53
CA TYR A 25 28.68 -9.06 -8.02
C TYR A 25 30.07 -8.52 -7.71
N TRP A 26 30.89 -9.26 -6.95
CA TRP A 26 32.24 -8.83 -6.62
C TRP A 26 33.11 -8.68 -7.86
N LYS A 27 33.05 -9.63 -8.80
CA LYS A 27 33.80 -9.56 -10.06
C LYS A 27 33.49 -8.27 -10.84
N GLN A 28 32.23 -7.84 -10.84
CA GLN A 28 31.83 -6.63 -11.56
C GLN A 28 32.20 -5.36 -10.79
N ILE A 29 32.08 -5.35 -9.46
CA ILE A 29 32.43 -4.19 -8.63
C ILE A 29 33.93 -3.94 -8.57
N THR A 30 34.75 -4.98 -8.45
CA THR A 30 36.20 -4.84 -8.30
C THR A 30 36.93 -4.62 -9.63
N ASN A 31 36.24 -4.67 -10.77
CA ASN A 31 36.85 -4.47 -12.08
C ASN A 31 37.23 -2.98 -12.29
N PRO A 32 38.54 -2.65 -12.37
CA PRO A 32 39.00 -1.25 -12.50
C PRO A 32 38.64 -0.61 -13.85
N HIS A 33 38.47 -1.41 -14.91
CA HIS A 33 38.18 -0.91 -16.26
C HIS A 33 36.69 -0.65 -16.50
N ARG A 34 35.83 -0.92 -15.51
CA ARG A 34 34.38 -0.73 -15.63
C ARG A 34 33.97 0.73 -15.89
N HIS A 35 34.76 1.68 -15.39
CA HIS A 35 34.52 3.10 -15.62
C HIS A 35 34.95 3.57 -17.02
N GLY A 36 35.84 2.83 -17.71
CA GLY A 36 36.38 3.21 -19.01
C GLY A 36 35.49 2.86 -20.21
N THR A 37 34.51 1.97 -20.05
CA THR A 37 33.58 1.54 -21.11
C THR A 37 32.32 2.41 -21.24
N GLY A 38 32.22 3.52 -20.50
CA GLY A 38 31.02 4.36 -20.47
C GLY A 38 29.85 3.79 -19.65
N GLU A 39 29.99 2.58 -19.12
CA GLU A 39 29.09 1.93 -18.16
C GLU A 39 29.42 2.28 -16.69
N GLY A 40 30.23 3.33 -16.48
CA GLY A 40 30.74 3.76 -15.18
C GLY A 40 29.67 4.40 -14.30
N GLY A 41 28.67 3.62 -13.89
CA GLY A 41 27.57 4.07 -13.03
C GLY A 41 27.05 2.95 -12.13
N PHE A 42 25.72 2.86 -12.02
CA PHE A 42 25.05 1.82 -11.23
C PHE A 42 25.21 0.43 -11.88
N LEU A 43 25.43 -0.58 -11.05
CA LEU A 43 25.50 -1.96 -11.52
C LEU A 43 24.11 -2.47 -11.89
N PHE A 44 23.91 -2.77 -13.17
CA PHE A 44 22.66 -3.32 -13.64
C PHE A 44 22.38 -4.70 -13.03
N ASP A 45 21.28 -4.82 -12.27
CA ASP A 45 20.80 -6.09 -11.73
C ASP A 45 19.52 -6.55 -12.46
N PRO A 46 19.56 -7.69 -13.20
CA PRO A 46 18.39 -8.23 -13.88
C PRO A 46 17.26 -8.63 -12.93
N ALA A 47 17.56 -8.97 -11.67
CA ALA A 47 16.55 -9.32 -10.67
C ALA A 47 15.73 -8.08 -10.26
N ILE A 48 16.40 -6.94 -10.04
CA ILE A 48 15.74 -5.66 -9.75
C ILE A 48 14.91 -5.22 -10.96
N GLN A 49 15.46 -5.27 -12.18
CA GLN A 49 14.68 -4.92 -13.37
C GLN A 49 13.43 -5.79 -13.48
N ARG A 50 13.53 -7.10 -13.27
CA ARG A 50 12.37 -8.00 -13.34
C ARG A 50 11.32 -7.68 -12.29
N TYR A 51 11.74 -7.33 -11.07
CA TYR A 51 10.82 -6.89 -10.02
C TYR A 51 10.10 -5.59 -10.42
N MET A 52 10.83 -4.61 -10.92
CA MET A 52 10.26 -3.34 -11.38
C MET A 52 9.30 -3.54 -12.56
N SER A 53 9.68 -4.35 -13.55
CA SER A 53 8.82 -4.66 -14.70
C SER A 53 7.55 -5.38 -14.26
N HIS A 54 7.63 -6.26 -13.26
CA HIS A 54 6.46 -6.94 -12.71
C HIS A 54 5.48 -5.98 -12.04
N LYS A 55 5.98 -4.94 -11.34
CA LYS A 55 5.11 -3.91 -10.73
C LYS A 55 4.36 -3.09 -11.77
N VAL A 56 5.02 -2.73 -12.87
CA VAL A 56 4.38 -2.00 -13.97
C VAL A 56 3.39 -2.88 -14.71
N ALA A 57 3.72 -4.15 -14.96
CA ALA A 57 2.88 -5.10 -15.68
C ALA A 57 1.80 -5.79 -14.80
N MET A 58 1.58 -5.34 -13.57
CA MET A 58 0.73 -6.04 -12.60
C MET A 58 -0.71 -6.22 -13.10
N TYR A 59 -1.24 -5.26 -13.87
CA TYR A 59 -2.58 -5.32 -14.44
C TYR A 59 -2.74 -6.47 -15.45
N ASN A 60 -1.71 -6.76 -16.26
CA ASN A 60 -1.76 -7.82 -17.28
C ASN A 60 -1.93 -9.22 -16.66
N TYR A 61 -1.53 -9.39 -15.40
CA TYR A 61 -1.62 -10.66 -14.67
C TYR A 61 -2.76 -10.69 -13.64
N PHE A 62 -3.56 -9.62 -13.57
CA PHE A 62 -4.69 -9.56 -12.65
C PHE A 62 -5.77 -10.57 -13.05
N LYS A 63 -6.26 -11.33 -12.06
CA LYS A 63 -7.37 -12.28 -12.26
C LYS A 63 -8.54 -11.87 -11.35
N PRO A 64 -9.73 -11.58 -11.91
CA PRO A 64 -10.89 -11.26 -11.10
C PRO A 64 -11.40 -12.55 -10.42
N THR A 65 -11.02 -12.75 -9.16
CA THR A 65 -11.53 -13.82 -8.30
C THR A 65 -12.55 -13.27 -7.31
N PRO A 66 -13.50 -14.08 -6.79
CA PRO A 66 -14.46 -13.59 -5.79
C PRO A 66 -13.79 -12.95 -4.57
N LYS A 67 -12.65 -13.50 -4.12
CA LYS A 67 -11.87 -12.95 -2.99
C LYS A 67 -11.30 -11.56 -3.32
N THR A 68 -10.66 -11.40 -4.49
CA THR A 68 -10.08 -10.10 -4.90
C THR A 68 -11.16 -9.06 -5.14
N SER A 69 -12.29 -9.44 -5.72
CA SER A 69 -13.41 -8.54 -5.97
C SER A 69 -14.08 -8.09 -4.67
N PHE A 70 -14.23 -8.97 -3.67
CA PHE A 70 -14.74 -8.61 -2.36
C PHE A 70 -13.84 -7.60 -1.64
N TRP A 71 -12.52 -7.82 -1.65
CA TRP A 71 -11.57 -6.86 -1.08
C TRP A 71 -11.60 -5.52 -1.81
N GLY A 72 -11.67 -5.53 -3.14
CA GLY A 72 -11.82 -4.31 -3.93
C GLY A 72 -13.09 -3.54 -3.54
N PHE A 73 -14.23 -4.22 -3.50
CA PHE A 73 -15.52 -3.65 -3.09
C PHE A 73 -15.42 -3.02 -1.69
N LEU A 74 -14.87 -3.75 -0.72
CA LEU A 74 -14.75 -3.30 0.67
C LEU A 74 -13.86 -2.04 0.75
N VAL A 75 -12.70 -2.04 0.09
CA VAL A 75 -11.76 -0.92 0.13
C VAL A 75 -12.35 0.34 -0.52
N PHE A 76 -13.20 0.22 -1.54
CA PHE A 76 -13.82 1.39 -2.17
C PHE A 76 -15.11 1.84 -1.49
N ILE A 77 -16.03 0.93 -1.19
CA ILE A 77 -17.40 1.28 -0.78
C ILE A 77 -17.49 1.56 0.71
N LEU A 78 -16.68 0.91 1.55
CA LEU A 78 -16.66 1.18 2.98
C LEU A 78 -16.26 2.63 3.30
N PRO A 79 -15.13 3.18 2.81
CA PRO A 79 -14.78 4.57 3.12
C PRO A 79 -15.76 5.57 2.49
N LEU A 80 -16.26 5.31 1.28
CA LEU A 80 -17.27 6.18 0.65
C LEU A 80 -18.58 6.21 1.44
N GLY A 81 -19.10 5.04 1.81
CA GLY A 81 -20.31 4.92 2.63
C GLY A 81 -20.12 5.51 4.03
N GLY A 82 -18.97 5.26 4.65
CA GLY A 82 -18.60 5.82 5.95
C GLY A 82 -18.55 7.34 5.94
N MET A 83 -17.88 7.94 4.94
CA MET A 83 -17.82 9.39 4.79
C MET A 83 -19.22 9.99 4.52
N MET A 84 -20.02 9.36 3.66
CA MET A 84 -21.39 9.80 3.38
C MET A 84 -22.24 9.82 4.65
N TYR A 85 -22.17 8.75 5.45
CA TYR A 85 -22.90 8.64 6.71
C TYR A 85 -22.42 9.68 7.74
N TYR A 86 -21.11 9.86 7.85
CA TYR A 86 -20.50 10.86 8.73
C TYR A 86 -20.98 12.27 8.38
N PHE A 87 -20.90 12.66 7.10
CA PHE A 87 -21.34 13.98 6.66
C PHE A 87 -22.85 14.19 6.83
N LYS A 88 -23.67 13.17 6.58
CA LYS A 88 -25.12 13.23 6.82
C LYS A 88 -25.42 13.49 8.29
N THR A 89 -24.80 12.73 9.18
CA THR A 89 -25.00 12.83 10.63
C THR A 89 -24.55 14.20 11.16
N SER A 90 -23.41 14.70 10.69
CA SER A 90 -22.89 16.02 11.05
C SER A 90 -23.84 17.16 10.64
N ARG A 91 -24.41 17.10 9.42
CA ARG A 91 -25.41 18.09 8.95
C ARG A 91 -26.71 18.06 9.75
N VAL A 92 -27.19 16.87 10.09
CA VAL A 92 -28.41 16.74 10.92
C VAL A 92 -28.17 17.35 12.30
N ARG A 93 -27.01 17.06 12.90
CA ARG A 93 -26.64 17.60 14.22
C ARG A 93 -26.58 19.12 14.21
N SER A 94 -25.90 19.74 13.24
CA SER A 94 -25.81 21.20 13.14
C SER A 94 -27.19 21.85 13.00
N ASN A 95 -28.04 21.29 12.14
CA ASN A 95 -29.40 21.81 11.93
C ASN A 95 -30.26 21.73 13.20
N LEU A 96 -30.12 20.66 13.98
CA LEU A 96 -30.84 20.49 15.25
C LEU A 96 -30.36 21.50 16.29
N THR A 97 -29.05 21.68 16.45
CA THR A 97 -28.48 22.69 17.36
C THR A 97 -28.99 24.07 17.02
N THR A 98 -28.91 24.45 15.74
CA THR A 98 -29.39 25.75 15.24
C THR A 98 -30.88 25.95 15.54
N LYS A 99 -31.76 24.98 15.22
CA LYS A 99 -33.20 25.07 15.53
C LYS A 99 -33.46 25.22 17.02
N ASN A 100 -32.76 24.44 17.86
CA ASN A 100 -32.94 24.49 19.30
C ASN A 100 -32.53 25.85 19.88
N THR A 101 -31.37 26.38 19.46
CA THR A 101 -30.91 27.73 19.85
C THR A 101 -31.92 28.81 19.44
N TYR A 102 -32.49 28.72 18.23
CA TYR A 102 -33.54 29.65 17.80
C TYR A 102 -34.78 29.58 18.70
N ILE A 103 -35.26 28.38 19.04
CA ILE A 103 -36.41 28.19 19.93
C ILE A 103 -36.15 28.82 21.31
N TYR A 104 -35.01 28.53 21.94
CA TYR A 104 -34.65 29.13 23.23
C TYR A 104 -34.59 30.66 23.18
N SER A 105 -34.07 31.22 22.08
CA SER A 105 -34.02 32.68 21.92
C SER A 105 -35.43 33.29 21.90
N ILE A 106 -36.38 32.65 21.21
CA ILE A 106 -37.77 33.12 21.13
C ILE A 106 -38.46 33.01 22.50
N ILE A 107 -38.31 31.88 23.19
CA ILE A 107 -38.90 31.69 24.53
C ILE A 107 -38.36 32.76 25.49
N LYS A 108 -37.05 32.98 25.49
CA LYS A 108 -36.39 33.98 26.34
C LYS A 108 -36.82 35.41 26.01
N ILE A 109 -37.09 35.72 24.74
CA ILE A 109 -37.64 37.01 24.34
C ILE A 109 -39.07 37.18 24.85
N LYS A 110 -39.87 36.10 24.83
CA LYS A 110 -41.25 36.11 25.32
C LYS A 110 -41.32 36.30 26.84
N GLU A 111 -40.49 35.58 27.61
CA GLU A 111 -40.39 35.73 29.06
C GLU A 111 -39.93 37.13 29.50
N ARG A 112 -39.13 37.84 28.69
CA ARG A 112 -38.73 39.21 28.99
C ARG A 112 -39.79 40.27 28.71
N LYS A 113 -40.85 39.95 27.97
CA LYS A 113 -41.93 40.88 27.62
C LYS A 113 -43.17 40.76 28.50
N THR A 114 -43.29 39.68 29.26
CA THR A 114 -44.26 39.47 30.34
C THR A 114 -43.72 40.02 31.64
#